data_AF-T1D8B4-F1
#
_entry.id   AF-T1D8B4-F1
#
_cell.length_a   1.000
_cell.length_b   1.000
_cell.length_c   1.000
_cell.angle_alpha   90.00
_cell.angle_beta   90.00
_cell.angle_gamma   90.00
#
_symmetry.space_group_name_H-M   'P 1'
#
loop_
_entity.id
_entity.type
_entity.pdbx_description
1 polymer ?
#
loop_
_entity_poly.entity_id
_entity_poly.type
_entity_poly.pdbx_seq_one_letter_code
_entity_poly.pdbx_strand_id
1 'polypeptide(L)'
;DVEMRHETWNFLRALNLSGTTIILTTHYLEEAELLCGRLAIIHQGAIVAQGRKRDLLDLLNQQTYILDLFEPLATLPDLPIRNIRLLDAHQIEIVIDRNED
;
A
#
# COMPACT_ATOMS: atom_id res chain seq x y z
N ASP A 1 8.62 -2.38 19.39
CA ASP A 1 8.90 -1.11 20.07
C ASP A 1 9.02 -0.03 19.01
N VAL A 2 8.15 0.97 19.04
CA VAL A 2 8.04 2.01 18.00
C VAL A 2 9.22 2.97 18.08
N GLU A 3 9.67 3.28 19.29
CA GLU A 3 10.75 4.23 19.56
C GLU A 3 12.09 3.75 18.98
N MET A 4 12.43 2.48 19.19
CA MET A 4 13.64 1.87 18.61
C MET A 4 13.65 1.88 17.07
N ARG A 5 12.49 1.82 16.42
CA ARG A 5 12.40 1.92 14.95
C ARG A 5 12.71 3.33 14.48
N HIS A 6 12.19 4.35 15.16
CA HIS A 6 12.48 5.74 14.83
C HIS A 6 13.96 6.07 14.95
N GLU A 7 14.65 5.58 15.99
CA GLU A 7 16.09 5.76 16.12
C GLU A 7 16.86 5.13 14.96
N THR A 8 16.51 3.90 14.59
CA THR A 8 17.12 3.18 13.46
C THR A 8 16.92 3.96 12.15
N TRP A 9 15.72 4.47 11.91
CA TRP A 9 15.40 5.26 10.72
C TRP A 9 16.19 6.56 10.65
N ASN A 10 16.36 7.23 11.78
CA ASN A 10 17.14 8.47 11.86
C ASN A 10 18.63 8.20 11.60
N PHE A 11 19.16 7.10 12.13
CA PHE A 11 20.53 6.66 11.87
C PHE A 11 20.77 6.34 10.38
N LEU A 12 19.88 5.56 9.75
CA LEU A 12 19.97 5.24 8.32
C LEU A 12 19.90 6.50 7.44
N ARG A 13 19.04 7.46 7.80
CA ARG A 13 18.97 8.75 7.11
C ARG A 13 20.27 9.55 7.23
N ALA A 14 20.84 9.64 8.43
CA ALA A 14 22.11 10.34 8.64
C ALA A 14 23.24 9.71 7.80
N LEU A 15 23.32 8.38 7.74
CA LEU A 15 24.30 7.68 6.90
C LEU A 15 24.09 7.97 5.40
N ASN A 16 22.85 7.97 4.92
CA ASN A 16 22.58 8.28 3.53
C ASN A 16 22.96 9.73 3.18
N LEU A 17 22.66 10.68 4.08
CA LEU A 17 23.04 12.09 3.95
C LEU A 17 24.56 12.28 3.98
N SER A 18 25.32 11.43 4.67
CA SER A 18 26.78 11.44 4.63
C SER A 18 27.39 10.82 3.36
N GLY A 19 26.56 10.44 2.38
CA GLY A 19 27.01 9.90 1.09
C GLY A 19 27.04 8.38 1.00
N THR A 20 26.59 7.66 2.04
CA THR A 20 26.54 6.19 2.03
C THR A 20 25.37 5.71 1.16
N THR A 21 25.66 4.81 0.22
CA THR A 21 24.62 4.10 -0.52
C THR A 21 24.04 2.99 0.35
N ILE A 22 22.72 2.96 0.52
CA ILE A 22 22.02 1.99 1.35
C ILE A 22 21.07 1.17 0.47
N ILE A 23 21.13 -0.15 0.62
CA ILE A 23 20.11 -1.06 0.12
C ILE A 23 19.31 -1.53 1.34
N LEU A 24 18.05 -1.13 1.40
CA LEU A 24 17.12 -1.52 2.47
C LEU A 24 16.17 -2.60 1.93
N THR A 25 16.09 -3.72 2.64
CA THR A 25 15.06 -4.73 2.44
C THR A 25 14.09 -4.68 3.60
N THR A 26 12.81 -4.47 3.31
CA THR A 26 11.74 -4.47 4.31
C THR A 26 10.47 -5.03 3.68
N HIS A 27 9.64 -5.67 4.49
CA HIS A 27 8.28 -6.04 4.11
C HIS A 27 7.26 -4.97 4.54
N TYR A 28 7.69 -3.90 5.21
CA TYR A 28 6.84 -2.77 5.57
C TYR A 28 6.95 -1.67 4.52
N LEU A 29 5.86 -1.43 3.79
CA LEU A 29 5.82 -0.38 2.77
C LEU A 29 6.14 1.00 3.39
N GLU A 30 5.63 1.30 4.58
CA GLU A 30 5.87 2.57 5.29
C GLU A 30 7.38 2.87 5.49
N GLU A 31 8.18 1.85 5.85
CA GLU A 31 9.63 2.01 6.00
C GLU A 31 10.30 2.36 4.67
N ALA A 32 9.92 1.65 3.62
CA ALA A 32 10.42 1.88 2.27
C ALA A 32 10.00 3.26 1.76
N GLU A 33 8.77 3.69 2.04
CA GLU A 33 8.27 5.01 1.70
C GLU A 33 9.03 6.12 2.44
N LEU A 34 9.32 5.92 3.70
CA LEU A 34 9.95 6.93 4.55
C LEU A 34 11.45 7.09 4.27
N LEU A 35 12.14 6.00 3.93
CA LEU A 35 13.60 5.95 3.84
C LEU A 35 14.15 5.92 2.41
N CYS A 36 13.37 5.47 1.43
CA CYS A 36 13.88 5.26 0.08
C CYS A 36 13.35 6.29 -0.93
N GLY A 37 14.20 6.65 -1.90
CA GLY A 37 13.82 7.44 -3.09
C GLY A 37 13.41 6.58 -4.29
N ARG A 38 13.89 5.34 -4.34
CA ARG A 38 13.58 4.33 -5.36
C ARG A 38 13.16 3.04 -4.68
N LEU A 39 12.23 2.32 -5.29
CA LEU A 39 11.67 1.08 -4.77
C LEU A 39 11.75 -0.03 -5.82
N ALA A 40 11.85 -1.27 -5.34
CA ALA A 40 11.68 -2.48 -6.13
C ALA A 40 10.85 -3.47 -5.31
N ILE A 41 9.77 -4.00 -5.88
CA ILE A 41 8.88 -4.98 -5.27
C ILE A 41 9.30 -6.36 -5.76
N ILE A 42 9.59 -7.25 -4.82
CA ILE A 42 9.95 -8.64 -5.11
C ILE A 42 8.77 -9.55 -4.76
N HIS A 43 8.35 -10.37 -5.70
CA HIS A 43 7.37 -11.43 -5.50
C HIS A 43 7.90 -12.72 -6.12
N GLN A 44 7.90 -13.82 -5.35
CA GLN A 44 8.39 -15.14 -5.78
C GLN A 44 9.81 -15.11 -6.40
N GLY A 45 10.71 -14.30 -5.82
CA GLY A 45 12.11 -14.21 -6.28
C GLY A 45 12.33 -13.37 -7.54
N ALA A 46 11.28 -12.75 -8.09
CA ALA A 46 11.36 -11.85 -9.24
C ALA A 46 11.01 -10.41 -8.84
N ILE A 47 11.67 -9.42 -9.46
CA ILE A 47 11.27 -8.01 -9.36
C ILE A 47 10.03 -7.83 -10.25
N VAL A 48 8.88 -7.60 -9.62
CA VAL A 48 7.59 -7.42 -10.31
C VAL A 48 7.26 -5.96 -10.58
N ALA A 49 7.89 -5.04 -9.85
CA ALA A 49 7.78 -3.59 -10.08
C ALA A 49 9.05 -2.89 -9.60
N GLN A 50 9.49 -1.84 -10.29
CA GLN A 50 10.62 -1.00 -9.86
C GLN A 50 10.50 0.41 -10.42
N GLY A 51 10.95 1.42 -9.67
CA GLY A 51 10.80 2.81 -10.09
C GLY A 51 11.18 3.84 -9.03
N ARG A 52 10.83 5.10 -9.28
CA ARG A 52 10.82 6.10 -8.20
C ARG A 52 9.66 5.75 -7.27
N LYS A 53 9.80 6.12 -6.00
CA LYS A 53 8.77 5.90 -4.99
C LYS A 53 7.40 6.41 -5.45
N ARG A 54 7.31 7.66 -5.94
CA ARG A 54 6.03 8.27 -6.39
C ARG A 54 5.36 7.43 -7.46
N ASP A 55 6.08 7.10 -8.54
CA ASP A 55 5.57 6.31 -9.66
C ASP A 55 4.98 4.97 -9.22
N LEU A 56 5.59 4.31 -8.23
CA LEU A 56 5.11 3.02 -7.71
C LEU A 56 3.96 3.15 -6.71
N LEU A 57 3.95 4.21 -5.89
CA LEU A 57 2.84 4.48 -4.97
C LEU A 57 1.59 4.92 -5.72
N ASP A 58 1.74 5.58 -6.87
CA ASP A 58 0.60 5.95 -7.71
C ASP A 58 -0.16 4.73 -8.24
N LEU A 59 0.51 3.58 -8.37
CA LEU A 59 -0.12 2.29 -8.69
C LEU A 59 -0.98 1.74 -7.54
N LEU A 60 -0.79 2.24 -6.32
CA LEU A 60 -1.50 1.84 -5.10
C LEU A 60 -2.59 2.85 -4.70
N ASN A 61 -2.96 3.78 -5.61
CA ASN A 61 -3.97 4.81 -5.34
C ASN A 61 -5.40 4.28 -5.16
N GLN A 62 -5.60 2.96 -5.18
CA GLN A 62 -6.90 2.33 -4.95
C GLN A 62 -6.93 1.66 -3.58
N GLN A 63 -7.96 1.98 -2.79
CA GLN A 63 -8.27 1.30 -1.55
C GLN A 63 -9.46 0.37 -1.77
N THR A 64 -9.25 -0.91 -1.46
CA THR A 64 -10.30 -1.92 -1.49
C THR A 64 -10.86 -2.12 -0.09
N TYR A 65 -12.16 -1.88 0.07
CA TYR A 65 -12.92 -2.17 1.28
C TYR A 65 -13.75 -3.44 1.07
N ILE A 66 -13.61 -4.39 1.98
CA ILE A 66 -14.46 -5.58 2.05
C ILE A 66 -15.46 -5.35 3.19
N LEU A 67 -16.74 -5.36 2.86
CA LEU A 67 -17.84 -5.22 3.79
C LEU A 67 -18.53 -6.57 3.95
N ASP A 68 -18.53 -7.08 5.18
CA ASP A 68 -19.32 -8.25 5.55
C ASP A 68 -20.76 -7.82 5.87
N LEU A 69 -21.71 -8.51 5.25
CA LEU A 69 -23.14 -8.29 5.43
C LEU A 69 -23.70 -9.33 6.42
N PHE A 70 -24.59 -8.86 7.28
CA PHE A 70 -25.28 -9.75 8.22
C PHE A 70 -26.36 -10.60 7.52
N GLU A 71 -27.09 -9.99 6.58
CA GLU A 71 -28.13 -10.65 5.79
C GLU A 71 -27.62 -10.90 4.36
N PRO A 72 -27.99 -12.04 3.73
CA PRO A 72 -27.56 -12.35 2.38
C PRO A 72 -28.23 -11.41 1.37
N LEU A 73 -27.43 -10.99 0.39
CA LEU A 73 -27.84 -10.13 -0.69
C LEU A 73 -27.81 -10.90 -2.03
N ALA A 74 -28.95 -10.97 -2.71
CA ALA A 74 -29.05 -11.64 -4.00
C ALA A 74 -28.47 -10.80 -5.15
N THR A 75 -28.63 -9.48 -5.07
CA THR A 75 -28.14 -8.51 -6.07
C THR A 75 -27.77 -7.21 -5.39
N LEU A 76 -26.74 -6.53 -5.89
CA LEU A 76 -26.39 -5.19 -5.41
C LEU A 76 -27.59 -4.23 -5.54
N PRO A 77 -27.99 -3.54 -4.45
CA PRO A 77 -28.96 -2.45 -4.55
C PRO A 77 -28.34 -1.28 -5.31
N ASP A 78 -29.19 -0.40 -5.83
CA ASP A 78 -28.75 0.84 -6.44
C ASP A 78 -28.15 1.76 -5.36
N LEU A 79 -26.82 1.88 -5.37
CA LEU A 79 -26.05 2.66 -4.42
C LEU A 79 -25.27 3.73 -5.18
N PRO A 80 -25.15 4.96 -4.64
CA PRO A 80 -24.40 6.05 -5.27
C PRO A 80 -22.88 5.88 -5.09
N ILE A 81 -22.38 4.64 -5.18
CA ILE A 81 -20.98 4.28 -4.98
C ILE A 81 -20.46 3.70 -6.30
N ARG A 82 -19.36 4.26 -6.80
CA ARG A 82 -18.68 3.75 -7.99
C ARG A 82 -17.81 2.54 -7.62
N ASN A 83 -17.61 1.63 -8.57
CA ASN A 83 -16.72 0.46 -8.42
C ASN A 83 -17.08 -0.45 -7.23
N ILE A 84 -18.37 -0.66 -7.01
CA ILE A 84 -18.91 -1.64 -6.07
C ILE A 84 -19.20 -2.98 -6.78
N ARG A 85 -18.83 -4.10 -6.15
CA ARG A 85 -19.13 -5.44 -6.66
C ARG A 85 -19.53 -6.40 -5.54
N LEU A 86 -20.46 -7.30 -5.85
CA LEU A 86 -20.83 -8.41 -4.97
C LEU A 86 -19.78 -9.51 -5.15
N LEU A 87 -19.03 -9.84 -4.10
CA LEU A 87 -18.09 -10.95 -4.12
C LEU A 87 -18.84 -12.27 -3.90
N ASP A 88 -19.74 -12.28 -2.93
CA ASP A 88 -20.70 -13.35 -2.67
C ASP A 88 -21.94 -12.80 -1.93
N ALA A 89 -22.86 -13.67 -1.53
CA ALA A 89 -24.10 -13.27 -0.88
C ALA A 89 -23.90 -12.45 0.42
N HIS A 90 -22.77 -12.54 1.11
CA HIS A 90 -22.50 -11.79 2.34
C HIS A 90 -21.30 -10.85 2.23
N GLN A 91 -20.68 -10.70 1.06
CA GLN A 91 -19.52 -9.84 0.90
C GLN A 91 -19.66 -8.89 -0.28
N ILE A 92 -19.48 -7.62 0.03
CA ILE A 92 -19.37 -6.56 -0.98
C ILE A 92 -17.94 -6.02 -0.96
N GLU A 93 -17.39 -5.85 -2.15
CA GLU A 93 -16.17 -5.06 -2.35
C GLU A 93 -16.50 -3.68 -2.86
N ILE A 94 -15.85 -2.67 -2.29
CA ILE A 94 -15.86 -1.29 -2.78
C ILE A 94 -14.41 -0.88 -3.06
N VAL A 95 -14.14 -0.41 -4.27
CA VAL A 95 -12.83 0.17 -4.62
C VAL A 95 -12.95 1.69 -4.70
N ILE A 96 -12.22 2.39 -3.85
CA ILE A 96 -12.19 3.85 -3.77
C ILE A 96 -10.82 4.35 -4.23
N ASP A 97 -10.79 5.32 -5.14
CA ASP A 97 -9.56 6.02 -5.48
C ASP A 97 -9.23 7.04 -4.37
N ARG A 98 -8.03 6.94 -3.81
CA ARG A 98 -7.52 7.78 -2.71
C ARG A 98 -7.44 9.28 -3.03
N ASN A 99 -7.62 9.65 -4.28
CA ASN A 99 -7.56 11.03 -4.79
C ASN A 99 -8.94 11.66 -5.03
N GLU A 100 -10.05 10.98 -4.71
CA GLU A 100 -11.42 11.49 -4.88
C GLU A 100 -12.05 12.08 -3.60
N ASP A 101 -11.24 12.46 -2.59
CA ASP A 101 -11.68 13.23 -1.40
C ASP A 101 -11.74 14.75 -1.64
#